data_AF-A0A8J8ESM9-F1
#
_entry.id   AF-A0A8J8ESM9-F1
#
_cell.length_a   1.000
_cell.length_b   1.000
_cell.length_c   1.000
_cell.angle_alpha   90.00
_cell.angle_beta   90.00
_cell.angle_gamma   90.00
#
_symmetry.space_group_name_H-M   'P 1'
#
loop_
_entity.id
_entity.type
_entity.pdbx_description
1 polymer ?
#
loop_
_entity_poly.entity_id
_entity_poly.type
_entity_poly.pdbx_seq_one_letter_code
_entity_poly.pdbx_strand_id
1 'polypeptide(L)'
;MTLDRFLRVKYKTDEAKVFRLKEILSELGIECARTIEEKVDLQFPALENLHKNLKDSELFIKLVIANAIVSYQLTATGEEWWWEFSMHFSRNPPREGIAKAYSEFLPASKTNRRLVSGKVRRLQKLEPFLEKLSLEDLKGYYFTGMSALRDDLAQVLGSKRSAKTIVFAVKMFGYAGRIAFGEFVSYPTEIEIPDDVRINAYTKRFTNEPPVRFWSRIAEEVGIPPLHIDSILWPVLGRHREVMERLKKYCPRADLVFELATL
;
A
#
# COMPACT_ATOMS: atom_id res chain seq x y z
N MET A 1 17.66 0.71 18.26
CA MET A 1 17.38 -0.11 19.46
C MET A 1 16.33 0.61 20.28
N THR A 2 15.14 0.03 20.46
CA THR A 2 14.04 0.65 21.21
C THR A 2 14.11 0.28 22.69
N LEU A 3 13.67 1.21 23.56
CA LEU A 3 13.66 1.11 25.03
C LEU A 3 12.95 -0.17 25.54
N ASP A 4 12.05 -0.73 24.74
CA ASP A 4 11.28 -1.95 25.03
C ASP A 4 12.11 -3.23 25.12
N ARG A 5 13.38 -3.23 24.70
CA ARG A 5 14.28 -4.40 24.93
C ARG A 5 14.81 -4.45 26.37
N PHE A 6 14.86 -3.32 27.07
CA PHE A 6 15.39 -3.21 28.44
C PHE A 6 14.31 -3.36 29.52
N LEU A 7 13.08 -2.94 29.21
CA LEU A 7 11.91 -3.20 30.04
C LEU A 7 11.20 -4.43 29.47
N ARG A 8 11.01 -5.49 30.25
CA ARG A 8 10.11 -6.60 29.87
C ARG A 8 8.67 -6.08 29.84
N VAL A 9 8.32 -5.30 28.82
CA VAL A 9 6.95 -4.84 28.58
C VAL A 9 6.15 -6.08 28.24
N LYS A 10 5.30 -6.52 29.17
CA LYS A 10 4.33 -7.58 28.92
C LYS A 10 3.13 -6.96 28.22
N TYR A 11 2.94 -7.32 26.96
CA TYR A 11 1.72 -7.01 26.24
C TYR A 11 0.61 -7.97 26.68
N LYS A 12 -0.62 -7.47 26.78
CA LYS A 12 -1.81 -8.31 26.95
C LYS A 12 -2.16 -8.85 25.58
N THR A 13 -2.25 -10.17 25.45
CA THR A 13 -2.51 -10.84 24.17
C THR A 13 -3.59 -11.91 24.34
N ASP A 14 -4.54 -11.95 23.42
CA ASP A 14 -5.51 -13.03 23.27
C ASP A 14 -4.88 -14.15 22.42
N GLU A 15 -4.20 -15.08 23.10
CA GLU A 15 -3.43 -16.14 22.46
C GLU A 15 -4.28 -17.05 21.56
N ALA A 16 -5.55 -17.30 21.93
CA ALA A 16 -6.45 -18.13 21.14
C ALA A 16 -6.78 -17.45 19.80
N LYS A 17 -7.12 -16.15 19.83
CA LYS A 17 -7.38 -15.38 18.61
C LYS A 17 -6.13 -15.22 17.75
N VAL A 18 -4.97 -14.99 18.37
CA VAL A 18 -3.69 -14.88 17.64
C VAL A 18 -3.32 -16.21 17.00
N PHE A 19 -3.52 -17.33 17.69
CA PHE A 19 -3.32 -18.66 17.12
C PHE A 19 -4.21 -18.86 15.89
N ARG A 20 -5.51 -18.58 16.01
CA ARG A 20 -6.45 -18.72 14.88
C ARG A 20 -6.13 -17.79 13.72
N LEU A 21 -5.74 -16.54 14.00
CA LEU A 21 -5.26 -15.59 12.99
C LEU A 21 -4.10 -16.18 12.18
N LYS A 22 -3.10 -16.78 12.86
CA LYS A 22 -1.94 -17.37 12.19
C LYS A 22 -2.28 -18.58 11.34
N GLU A 23 -3.17 -19.45 11.83
CA GLU A 23 -3.67 -20.58 11.04
C GLU A 23 -4.31 -20.08 9.74
N ILE A 24 -5.25 -19.12 9.85
CA ILE A 24 -5.94 -18.55 8.69
C ILE A 24 -4.94 -17.93 7.71
N LEU A 25 -4.00 -17.10 8.19
CA LEU A 25 -3.02 -16.46 7.31
C LEU A 25 -2.13 -17.51 6.61
N SER A 26 -1.65 -18.52 7.34
CA SER A 26 -0.83 -19.60 6.78
C SER A 26 -1.58 -20.40 5.72
N GLU A 27 -2.88 -20.66 5.96
CA GLU A 27 -3.76 -21.33 5.01
C GLU A 27 -4.06 -20.50 3.76
N LEU A 28 -4.15 -19.17 3.88
CA LEU A 28 -4.35 -18.29 2.73
C LEU A 28 -3.08 -18.18 1.89
N GLY A 29 -1.92 -17.99 2.53
CA GLY A 29 -0.64 -17.89 1.85
C GLY A 29 -0.49 -16.67 0.94
N ILE A 30 0.69 -16.56 0.32
CA ILE A 30 1.03 -15.43 -0.56
C ILE A 30 0.20 -15.42 -1.85
N GLU A 31 -0.17 -16.59 -2.39
CA GLU A 31 -0.98 -16.67 -3.62
C GLU A 31 -2.40 -16.13 -3.43
N CYS A 32 -2.99 -16.30 -2.24
CA CYS A 32 -4.25 -15.64 -1.94
C CYS A 32 -4.08 -14.13 -1.84
N ALA A 33 -3.02 -13.64 -1.19
CA ALA A 33 -2.72 -12.21 -1.15
C ALA A 33 -2.58 -11.65 -2.57
N ARG A 34 -1.80 -12.30 -3.43
CA ARG A 34 -1.64 -11.94 -4.84
C ARG A 34 -2.99 -11.88 -5.58
N THR A 35 -3.85 -12.89 -5.39
CA THR A 35 -5.17 -12.93 -6.01
C THR A 35 -6.04 -11.77 -5.56
N ILE A 36 -6.02 -11.45 -4.26
CA ILE A 36 -6.73 -10.31 -3.71
C ILE A 36 -6.22 -9.00 -4.33
N GLU A 37 -4.90 -8.82 -4.40
CA GLU A 37 -4.26 -7.65 -5.00
C GLU A 37 -4.66 -7.45 -6.47
N GLU A 38 -4.60 -8.51 -7.29
CA GLU A 38 -4.79 -8.39 -8.74
C GLU A 38 -6.27 -8.39 -9.16
N LYS A 39 -7.15 -9.03 -8.38
CA LYS A 39 -8.55 -9.29 -8.81
C LYS A 39 -9.59 -8.65 -7.90
N VAL A 40 -9.26 -8.34 -6.65
CA VAL A 40 -10.22 -7.88 -5.64
C VAL A 40 -10.00 -6.41 -5.29
N ASP A 41 -8.75 -6.00 -5.06
CA ASP A 41 -8.38 -4.62 -4.76
C ASP A 41 -8.74 -3.71 -5.94
N LEU A 42 -9.60 -2.71 -5.71
CA LEU A 42 -10.07 -1.79 -6.75
C LEU A 42 -8.99 -0.79 -7.19
N GLN A 43 -7.90 -0.67 -6.45
CA GLN A 43 -6.78 0.21 -6.80
C GLN A 43 -5.96 -0.41 -7.93
N PHE A 44 -5.82 -1.74 -7.99
CA PHE A 44 -5.09 -2.42 -9.06
C PHE A 44 -5.68 -2.18 -10.47
N PRO A 45 -6.99 -2.38 -10.74
CA PRO A 45 -7.55 -2.06 -12.05
C PRO A 45 -7.54 -0.56 -12.36
N ALA A 46 -7.55 0.32 -11.35
CA ALA A 46 -7.33 1.75 -11.60
C ALA A 46 -5.94 1.99 -12.20
N LEU A 47 -4.92 1.28 -11.71
CA LEU A 47 -3.57 1.34 -12.24
C LEU A 47 -3.45 0.70 -13.63
N GLU A 48 -4.11 -0.44 -13.88
CA GLU A 48 -4.16 -1.05 -15.22
C GLU A 48 -4.76 -0.07 -16.24
N ASN A 49 -5.85 0.62 -15.87
CA ASN A 49 -6.44 1.65 -16.71
C ASN A 49 -5.45 2.79 -16.98
N LEU A 50 -4.74 3.29 -15.96
CA LEU A 50 -3.78 4.38 -16.14
C LEU A 50 -2.63 3.96 -17.08
N HIS A 51 -2.01 2.81 -16.83
CA HIS A 51 -0.90 2.30 -17.63
C HIS A 51 -1.28 2.13 -19.10
N LYS A 52 -2.44 1.51 -19.37
CA LYS A 52 -2.97 1.29 -20.72
C LYS A 52 -3.15 2.59 -21.50
N ASN A 53 -3.59 3.66 -20.84
CA ASN A 53 -3.87 4.93 -21.48
C ASN A 53 -2.64 5.82 -21.62
N LEU A 54 -1.71 5.81 -20.65
CA LEU A 54 -0.46 6.57 -20.74
C LEU A 54 0.47 6.03 -21.82
N LYS A 55 0.57 4.70 -21.96
CA LYS A 55 1.56 4.03 -22.84
C LYS A 55 3.01 4.45 -22.59
N ASP A 56 3.28 4.87 -21.36
CA ASP A 56 4.59 5.26 -20.85
C ASP A 56 4.74 4.64 -19.46
N SER A 57 5.50 3.53 -19.40
CA SER A 57 5.70 2.78 -18.16
C SER A 57 6.52 3.57 -17.13
N GLU A 58 7.45 4.40 -17.56
CA GLU A 58 8.29 5.19 -16.65
C GLU A 58 7.45 6.26 -15.96
N LEU A 59 6.72 7.06 -16.74
CA LEU A 59 5.82 8.08 -16.22
C LEU A 59 4.71 7.47 -15.37
N PHE A 60 4.14 6.34 -15.80
CA PHE A 60 3.14 5.60 -15.02
C PHE A 60 3.64 5.27 -13.62
N ILE A 61 4.80 4.62 -13.50
CA ILE A 61 5.36 4.22 -12.20
C ILE A 61 5.64 5.46 -11.33
N LYS A 62 6.25 6.50 -11.91
CA LYS A 62 6.53 7.77 -11.20
C LYS A 62 5.26 8.43 -10.67
N LEU A 63 4.19 8.45 -11.47
CA LEU A 63 2.88 8.96 -11.07
C LEU A 63 2.27 8.13 -9.93
N VAL A 64 2.39 6.80 -9.96
CA VAL A 64 1.88 5.95 -8.88
C VAL A 64 2.60 6.22 -7.56
N ILE A 65 3.93 6.34 -7.57
CA ILE A 65 4.71 6.70 -6.38
C ILE A 65 4.27 8.07 -5.86
N ALA A 66 4.21 9.07 -6.73
CA ALA A 66 3.77 10.42 -6.38
C ALA A 66 2.35 10.42 -5.77
N ASN A 67 1.42 9.69 -6.38
CA ASN A 67 0.05 9.58 -5.93
C ASN A 67 -0.04 8.97 -4.53
N ALA A 68 0.69 7.89 -4.28
CA ALA A 68 0.69 7.21 -2.99
C ALA A 68 1.22 8.11 -1.87
N ILE A 69 2.25 8.91 -2.13
CA ILE A 69 2.84 9.86 -1.16
C ILE A 69 1.84 10.94 -0.69
N VAL A 70 0.84 11.27 -1.52
CA VAL A 70 -0.23 12.24 -1.20
C VAL A 70 -1.58 11.61 -0.89
N SER A 71 -1.65 10.27 -0.82
CA SER A 71 -2.86 9.49 -0.52
C SER A 71 -3.14 9.42 0.98
N TYR A 72 -3.34 10.59 1.62
CA TYR A 72 -3.67 10.68 3.04
C TYR A 72 -4.65 11.82 3.32
N GLN A 73 -5.49 11.64 4.35
CA GLN A 73 -6.57 12.57 4.68
C GLN A 73 -7.41 12.91 3.43
N LEU A 74 -7.85 11.87 2.72
CA LEU A 74 -8.71 11.96 1.55
C LEU A 74 -10.08 12.56 1.95
N THR A 75 -10.79 13.10 0.97
CA THR A 75 -12.19 13.55 1.10
C THR A 75 -13.21 12.52 0.63
N ALA A 76 -12.74 11.36 0.18
CA ALA A 76 -13.55 10.21 -0.21
C ALA A 76 -12.81 8.90 0.15
N THR A 77 -13.30 7.76 -0.34
CA THR A 77 -12.62 6.47 -0.17
C THR A 77 -11.30 6.41 -0.97
N GLY A 78 -10.42 5.46 -0.63
CA GLY A 78 -9.16 5.29 -1.35
C GLY A 78 -9.40 4.85 -2.78
N GLU A 79 -10.37 3.97 -2.98
CA GLU A 79 -10.79 3.37 -4.23
C GLU A 79 -11.29 4.46 -5.21
N GLU A 80 -12.17 5.35 -4.74
CA GLU A 80 -12.62 6.51 -5.53
C GLU A 80 -11.45 7.44 -5.89
N TRP A 81 -10.50 7.65 -4.98
CA TRP A 81 -9.33 8.48 -5.25
C TRP A 81 -8.41 7.89 -6.31
N TRP A 82 -8.07 6.60 -6.21
CA TRP A 82 -7.21 5.94 -7.20
C TRP A 82 -7.87 5.91 -8.58
N TRP A 83 -9.20 5.78 -8.65
CA TRP A 83 -9.93 5.87 -9.90
C TRP A 83 -9.97 7.31 -10.47
N GLU A 84 -10.20 8.33 -9.63
CA GLU A 84 -10.13 9.74 -10.05
C GLU A 84 -8.73 10.08 -10.57
N PHE A 85 -7.68 9.69 -9.85
CA PHE A 85 -6.28 9.82 -10.26
C PHE A 85 -6.03 9.17 -11.63
N SER A 86 -6.43 7.91 -11.78
CA SER A 86 -6.27 7.16 -13.03
C SER A 86 -6.94 7.86 -14.20
N MET A 87 -8.20 8.27 -14.04
CA MET A 87 -8.95 8.95 -15.09
C MET A 87 -8.39 10.33 -15.44
N HIS A 88 -7.91 11.07 -14.44
CA HIS A 88 -7.36 12.40 -14.65
C HIS A 88 -6.06 12.34 -15.45
N PHE A 89 -5.07 11.57 -14.98
CA PHE A 89 -3.74 11.53 -15.62
C PHE A 89 -3.71 10.71 -16.91
N SER A 90 -4.67 9.80 -17.13
CA SER A 90 -4.87 9.17 -18.45
C SER A 90 -5.20 10.20 -19.54
N ARG A 91 -5.88 11.29 -19.19
CA ARG A 91 -6.30 12.34 -20.13
C ARG A 91 -5.38 13.56 -20.11
N ASN A 92 -4.75 13.81 -18.97
CA ASN A 92 -3.92 14.99 -18.71
C ASN A 92 -2.56 14.54 -18.16
N PRO A 93 -1.73 13.81 -18.94
CA PRO A 93 -0.40 13.44 -18.50
C PRO A 93 0.43 14.69 -18.17
N PRO A 94 1.24 14.69 -17.10
CA PRO A 94 2.06 15.86 -16.74
C PRO A 94 3.01 16.24 -17.87
N ARG A 95 3.03 17.53 -18.24
CA ARG A 95 3.95 18.08 -19.26
C ARG A 95 5.05 18.95 -18.67
N GLU A 96 4.78 19.59 -17.55
CA GLU A 96 5.64 20.58 -16.90
C GLU A 96 6.01 20.18 -15.47
N GLY A 97 6.11 18.86 -15.23
CA GLY A 97 6.38 18.29 -13.92
C GLY A 97 5.14 17.74 -13.22
N ILE A 98 5.37 16.69 -12.42
CA ILE A 98 4.40 16.02 -11.56
C ILE A 98 3.89 17.01 -10.49
N ALA A 99 4.77 17.75 -9.82
CA ALA A 99 4.36 18.64 -8.74
C ALA A 99 3.43 19.75 -9.23
N LYS A 100 3.73 20.32 -10.42
CA LYS A 100 2.86 21.30 -11.07
C LYS A 100 1.51 20.69 -11.45
N ALA A 101 1.49 19.54 -12.11
CA ALA A 101 0.24 18.89 -12.50
C ALA A 101 -0.64 18.56 -11.28
N TYR A 102 -0.05 18.11 -10.16
CA TYR A 102 -0.79 17.90 -8.91
C TYR A 102 -1.27 19.20 -8.24
N SER A 103 -0.54 20.31 -8.41
CA SER A 103 -0.98 21.61 -7.89
C SER A 103 -2.25 22.13 -8.57
N GLU A 104 -2.48 21.72 -9.82
CA GLU A 104 -3.69 22.01 -10.60
C GLU A 104 -4.80 20.97 -10.32
N PHE A 105 -4.43 19.69 -10.22
CA PHE A 105 -5.36 18.59 -10.00
C PHE A 105 -5.99 18.59 -8.59
N LEU A 106 -5.18 18.70 -7.53
CA LEU A 106 -5.66 18.52 -6.15
C LEU A 106 -6.73 19.55 -5.71
N PRO A 107 -6.65 20.85 -6.05
CA PRO A 107 -7.72 21.80 -5.75
C PRO A 107 -9.06 21.46 -6.43
N ALA A 108 -8.99 20.91 -7.65
CA ALA A 108 -10.16 20.53 -8.45
C ALA A 108 -10.67 19.12 -8.14
N SER A 109 -9.88 18.30 -7.45
CA SER A 109 -10.21 16.92 -7.11
C SER A 109 -11.42 16.83 -6.17
N LYS A 110 -12.29 15.86 -6.44
CA LYS A 110 -13.43 15.54 -5.57
C LYS A 110 -12.98 14.73 -4.35
N THR A 111 -11.98 13.89 -4.50
CA THR A 111 -11.59 12.85 -3.53
C THR A 111 -10.32 13.19 -2.74
N ASN A 112 -9.54 14.20 -3.14
CA ASN A 112 -8.28 14.54 -2.47
C ASN A 112 -7.94 16.06 -2.37
N ARG A 113 -8.91 16.88 -1.95
CA ARG A 113 -8.77 18.36 -1.87
C ARG A 113 -8.38 18.93 -0.49
N ARG A 114 -8.03 18.09 0.48
CA ARG A 114 -7.57 18.53 1.81
C ARG A 114 -6.05 18.65 1.87
N LEU A 115 -5.55 19.63 2.61
CA LEU A 115 -4.11 19.83 2.85
C LEU A 115 -3.29 19.97 1.55
N VAL A 116 -3.88 20.58 0.50
CA VAL A 116 -3.29 20.66 -0.84
C VAL A 116 -1.87 21.22 -0.81
N SER A 117 -1.65 22.38 -0.17
CA SER A 117 -0.32 22.99 -0.12
C SER A 117 0.72 22.07 0.54
N GLY A 118 0.33 21.28 1.55
CA GLY A 118 1.21 20.31 2.19
C GLY A 118 1.56 19.14 1.27
N LYS A 119 0.58 18.64 0.51
CA LYS A 119 0.74 17.56 -0.47
C LYS A 119 1.63 18.01 -1.64
N VAL A 120 1.37 19.19 -2.20
CA VAL A 120 2.20 19.79 -3.26
C VAL A 120 3.64 19.97 -2.79
N ARG A 121 3.88 20.47 -1.56
CA ARG A 121 5.25 20.58 -1.02
C ARG A 121 5.96 19.23 -0.88
N ARG A 122 5.24 18.15 -0.56
CA ARG A 122 5.82 16.80 -0.54
C ARG A 122 6.22 16.35 -1.94
N LEU A 123 5.40 16.64 -2.95
CA LEU A 123 5.70 16.33 -4.34
C LEU A 123 6.87 17.15 -4.87
N GLN A 124 6.98 18.44 -4.53
CA GLN A 124 8.13 19.27 -4.89
C GLN A 124 9.45 18.73 -4.31
N LYS A 125 9.42 18.10 -3.13
CA LYS A 125 10.60 17.41 -2.57
C LYS A 125 10.90 16.09 -3.28
N LEU A 126 9.86 15.36 -3.67
CA LEU A 126 9.95 14.04 -4.29
C LEU A 126 10.37 14.10 -5.77
N GLU A 127 9.90 15.11 -6.50
CA GLU A 127 10.05 15.21 -7.95
C GLU A 127 11.51 15.17 -8.42
N PRO A 128 12.47 15.90 -7.82
CA PRO A 128 13.88 15.81 -8.22
C PRO A 128 14.51 14.42 -8.02
N PHE A 129 13.96 13.60 -7.12
CA PHE A 129 14.36 12.20 -6.98
C PHE A 129 13.78 11.37 -8.14
N LEU A 130 12.49 11.51 -8.42
CA LEU A 130 11.82 10.77 -9.51
C LEU A 130 12.37 11.12 -10.89
N GLU A 131 12.71 12.39 -11.15
CA GLU A 131 13.29 12.84 -12.43
C GLU A 131 14.62 12.15 -12.76
N LYS A 132 15.38 11.75 -11.74
CA LYS A 132 16.68 11.08 -11.91
C LYS A 132 16.56 9.59 -12.22
N LEU A 133 15.41 8.98 -11.96
CA LEU A 133 15.20 7.55 -12.15
C LEU A 133 14.77 7.27 -13.59
N SER A 134 15.54 6.46 -14.31
CA SER A 134 15.11 5.86 -15.56
C SER A 134 14.18 4.67 -15.32
N LEU A 135 13.54 4.17 -16.39
CA LEU A 135 12.79 2.91 -16.34
C LEU A 135 13.65 1.73 -15.84
N GLU A 136 14.95 1.69 -16.17
CA GLU A 136 15.84 0.61 -15.71
C GLU A 136 16.16 0.72 -14.21
N ASP A 137 16.30 1.95 -13.67
CA ASP A 137 16.44 2.15 -12.22
C ASP A 137 15.17 1.68 -11.48
N LEU A 138 14.00 2.03 -12.01
CA LEU A 138 12.71 1.58 -11.48
C LEU A 138 12.56 0.06 -11.55
N LYS A 139 13.06 -0.55 -12.62
CA LYS A 139 13.12 -2.01 -12.77
C LYS A 139 14.03 -2.65 -11.73
N GLY A 140 15.21 -2.06 -11.48
CA GLY A 140 16.13 -2.49 -10.42
C GLY A 140 15.49 -2.44 -9.02
N TYR A 141 14.79 -1.33 -8.71
CA TYR A 141 13.99 -1.22 -7.49
C TYR A 141 12.91 -2.29 -7.41
N TYR A 142 12.23 -2.60 -8.52
CA TYR A 142 11.14 -3.58 -8.50
C TYR A 142 11.63 -4.99 -8.21
N PHE A 143 12.62 -5.47 -8.97
CA PHE A 143 13.06 -6.86 -8.86
C PHE A 143 13.91 -7.16 -7.62
N THR A 144 14.72 -6.20 -7.18
CA THR A 144 15.73 -6.45 -6.13
C THR A 144 15.81 -5.38 -5.04
N GLY A 145 15.16 -4.24 -5.23
CA GLY A 145 15.45 -3.02 -4.46
C GLY A 145 14.26 -2.39 -3.73
N MET A 146 13.14 -3.09 -3.51
CA MET A 146 11.95 -2.46 -2.90
C MET A 146 12.24 -1.86 -1.51
N SER A 147 13.12 -2.51 -0.73
CA SER A 147 13.59 -1.99 0.56
C SER A 147 14.49 -0.75 0.42
N ALA A 148 15.30 -0.68 -0.64
CA ALA A 148 16.10 0.51 -0.94
C ALA A 148 15.19 1.68 -1.35
N LEU A 149 14.19 1.42 -2.20
CA LEU A 149 13.19 2.43 -2.57
C LEU A 149 12.48 2.99 -1.33
N ARG A 150 12.09 2.14 -0.37
CA ARG A 150 11.49 2.59 0.91
C ARG A 150 12.42 3.59 1.62
N ASP A 151 13.69 3.23 1.73
CA ASP A 151 14.67 4.00 2.50
C ASP A 151 14.98 5.33 1.80
N ASP A 152 15.08 5.34 0.47
CA ASP A 152 15.27 6.56 -0.33
C ASP A 152 14.05 7.48 -0.26
N LEU A 153 12.83 6.94 -0.39
CA LEU A 153 11.60 7.72 -0.22
C LEU A 153 11.52 8.34 1.17
N ALA A 154 11.88 7.58 2.21
CA ALA A 154 11.92 8.07 3.59
C ALA A 154 12.93 9.21 3.76
N GLN A 155 14.14 9.05 3.22
CA GLN A 155 15.19 10.06 3.26
C GLN A 155 14.78 11.35 2.53
N VAL A 156 14.31 11.24 1.28
CA VAL A 156 13.88 12.38 0.45
C VAL A 156 12.77 13.17 1.14
N LEU A 157 11.83 12.48 1.78
CA LEU A 157 10.69 13.11 2.45
C LEU A 157 10.94 13.46 3.91
N GLY A 158 12.15 13.23 4.44
CA GLY A 158 12.48 13.44 5.86
C GLY A 158 11.51 12.72 6.80
N SER A 159 11.06 11.53 6.41
CA SER A 159 10.03 10.73 7.09
C SER A 159 10.64 9.46 7.68
N LYS A 160 9.95 8.84 8.64
CA LYS A 160 10.35 7.52 9.14
C LYS A 160 10.15 6.47 8.03
N ARG A 161 11.03 5.48 7.95
CA ARG A 161 10.88 4.31 7.05
C ARG A 161 9.55 3.59 7.24
N SER A 162 9.16 3.41 8.49
CA SER A 162 7.88 2.81 8.90
C SER A 162 6.66 3.73 8.78
N ALA A 163 6.81 4.95 8.22
CA ALA A 163 5.67 5.85 8.07
C ALA A 163 4.68 5.24 7.07
N LYS A 164 3.39 5.19 7.45
CA LYS A 164 2.36 4.54 6.64
C LYS A 164 2.32 4.97 5.16
N THR A 165 2.60 6.25 4.87
CA THR A 165 2.60 6.77 3.50
C THR A 165 3.83 6.31 2.70
N ILE A 166 4.95 6.04 3.36
CA ILE A 166 6.17 5.52 2.72
C ILE A 166 5.97 4.04 2.37
N VAL A 167 5.59 3.20 3.35
CA VAL A 167 5.35 1.77 3.09
C VAL A 167 4.17 1.54 2.14
N PHE A 168 3.12 2.38 2.21
CA PHE A 168 2.04 2.36 1.23
C PHE A 168 2.53 2.75 -0.17
N ALA A 169 3.45 3.71 -0.31
CA ALA A 169 4.03 4.03 -1.61
C ALA A 169 4.83 2.87 -2.20
N VAL A 170 5.52 2.09 -1.37
CA VAL A 170 6.20 0.87 -1.84
C VAL A 170 5.20 -0.21 -2.26
N LYS A 171 4.08 -0.37 -1.53
CA LYS A 171 2.99 -1.27 -1.93
C LYS A 171 2.45 -0.89 -3.32
N MET A 172 2.12 0.39 -3.52
CA MET A 172 1.58 0.86 -4.79
C MET A 172 2.62 0.81 -5.92
N PHE A 173 3.89 1.04 -5.61
CA PHE A 173 5.00 0.78 -6.53
C PHE A 173 5.06 -0.69 -6.94
N GLY A 174 4.86 -1.64 -6.02
CA GLY A 174 4.81 -3.07 -6.33
C GLY A 174 3.69 -3.43 -7.29
N TYR A 175 2.50 -2.82 -7.13
CA TYR A 175 1.41 -2.97 -8.11
C TYR A 175 1.81 -2.40 -9.47
N ALA A 176 2.36 -1.17 -9.51
CA ALA A 176 2.78 -0.53 -10.75
C ALA A 176 3.88 -1.31 -11.48
N GLY A 177 4.90 -1.79 -10.76
CA GLY A 177 5.96 -2.62 -11.32
C GLY A 177 5.42 -3.92 -11.87
N ARG A 178 4.48 -4.57 -11.17
CA ARG A 178 3.82 -5.80 -11.64
C ARG A 178 3.09 -5.57 -12.97
N ILE A 179 2.36 -4.47 -13.08
CA ILE A 179 1.62 -4.09 -14.30
C ILE A 179 2.59 -3.75 -15.44
N ALA A 180 3.63 -2.96 -15.15
CA ALA A 180 4.55 -2.45 -16.15
C ALA A 180 5.53 -3.51 -16.67
N PHE A 181 5.96 -4.44 -15.81
CA PHE A 181 6.99 -5.45 -16.12
C PHE A 181 6.40 -6.86 -16.32
N GLY A 182 5.14 -7.08 -15.96
CA GLY A 182 4.42 -8.34 -16.23
C GLY A 182 4.83 -9.52 -15.36
N GLU A 183 5.60 -9.29 -14.29
CA GLU A 183 6.10 -10.33 -13.39
C GLU A 183 5.69 -10.03 -11.95
N PHE A 184 5.35 -11.07 -11.18
CA PHE A 184 5.06 -10.94 -9.75
C PHE A 184 6.35 -11.03 -8.94
N VAL A 185 6.66 -9.95 -8.20
CA VAL A 185 7.70 -9.95 -7.17
C VAL A 185 7.04 -9.76 -5.81
N SER A 186 7.32 -10.67 -4.88
CA SER A 186 6.86 -10.58 -3.49
C SER A 186 7.45 -9.36 -2.81
N TYR A 187 6.68 -8.70 -1.94
CA TYR A 187 7.23 -7.64 -1.10
C TYR A 187 8.31 -8.20 -0.15
N PRO A 188 9.34 -7.41 0.20
CA PRO A 188 10.29 -7.79 1.24
C PRO A 188 9.64 -7.82 2.63
N THR A 189 9.96 -8.84 3.44
CA THR A 189 9.39 -9.05 4.79
C THR A 189 9.72 -7.93 5.76
N GLU A 190 10.84 -7.24 5.57
CA GLU A 190 11.29 -6.13 6.41
C GLU A 190 10.52 -4.83 6.19
N ILE A 191 9.65 -4.75 5.18
CA ILE A 191 8.80 -3.58 4.95
C ILE A 191 7.54 -3.71 5.80
N GLU A 192 7.36 -2.73 6.68
CA GLU A 192 6.32 -2.74 7.69
C GLU A 192 4.91 -2.58 7.08
N ILE A 193 3.91 -3.13 7.77
CA ILE A 193 2.50 -2.92 7.42
C ILE A 193 2.14 -1.41 7.51
N PRO A 194 1.29 -0.87 6.62
CA PRO A 194 0.81 0.51 6.75
C PRO A 194 -0.07 0.65 8.00
N ASP A 195 0.47 1.23 9.07
CA ASP A 195 -0.26 1.46 10.33
C ASP A 195 -1.29 2.61 10.18
N ASP A 196 -2.42 2.29 9.55
CA ASP A 196 -3.59 3.14 9.47
C ASP A 196 -4.56 2.90 10.65
N VAL A 197 -5.62 3.72 10.73
CA VAL A 197 -6.60 3.63 11.82
C VAL A 197 -7.33 2.28 11.88
N ARG A 198 -7.49 1.59 10.74
CA ARG A 198 -8.16 0.29 10.65
C ARG A 198 -7.22 -0.82 11.12
N ILE A 199 -5.96 -0.82 10.68
CA ILE A 199 -4.94 -1.75 11.17
C ILE A 199 -4.74 -1.58 12.68
N ASN A 200 -4.69 -0.35 13.17
CA ASN A 200 -4.61 -0.08 14.60
C ASN A 200 -5.81 -0.62 15.38
N ALA A 201 -7.03 -0.34 14.91
CA ALA A 201 -8.26 -0.82 15.54
C ALA A 201 -8.39 -2.35 15.51
N TYR A 202 -7.95 -2.98 14.41
CA TYR A 202 -7.97 -4.43 14.26
C TYR A 202 -6.96 -5.10 15.19
N THR A 203 -5.73 -4.57 15.26
CA THR A 203 -4.67 -5.08 16.16
C THR A 203 -5.12 -5.11 17.62
N LYS A 204 -5.85 -4.08 18.07
CA LYS A 204 -6.38 -3.96 19.44
C LYS A 204 -7.32 -5.10 19.86
N ARG A 205 -7.86 -5.87 18.92
CA ARG A 205 -8.67 -7.06 19.21
C ARG A 205 -7.85 -8.24 19.72
N PHE A 206 -6.57 -8.25 19.39
CA PHE A 206 -5.63 -9.33 19.69
C PHE A 206 -4.66 -8.93 20.79
N THR A 207 -4.16 -7.69 20.76
CA THR A 207 -3.07 -7.27 21.63
C THR A 207 -3.04 -5.76 21.86
N ASN A 208 -2.35 -5.32 22.91
CA ASN A 208 -1.97 -3.91 23.10
C ASN A 208 -0.53 -3.59 22.62
N GLU A 209 0.14 -4.55 21.97
CA GLU A 209 1.41 -4.35 21.28
C GLU A 209 1.28 -3.31 20.15
N PRO A 210 2.31 -2.49 19.87
CA PRO A 210 2.30 -1.60 18.72
C PRO A 210 2.06 -2.37 17.40
N PRO A 211 1.14 -1.93 16.52
CA PRO A 211 0.75 -2.68 15.31
C PRO A 211 1.91 -3.08 14.42
N VAL A 212 2.83 -2.16 14.14
CA VAL A 212 4.02 -2.44 13.33
C VAL A 212 4.82 -3.63 13.88
N ARG A 213 5.01 -3.69 15.20
CA ARG A 213 5.76 -4.76 15.85
C ARG A 213 4.98 -6.08 15.84
N PHE A 214 3.69 -6.03 16.17
CA PHE A 214 2.82 -7.20 16.15
C PHE A 214 2.78 -7.84 14.75
N TRP A 215 2.49 -7.07 13.71
CA TRP A 215 2.37 -7.59 12.35
C TRP A 215 3.70 -8.03 11.76
N SER A 216 4.83 -7.42 12.13
CA SER A 216 6.16 -7.91 11.74
C SER A 216 6.42 -9.30 12.30
N ARG A 217 6.10 -9.53 13.58
CA ARG A 217 6.22 -10.85 14.20
C ARG A 217 5.27 -11.87 13.56
N ILE A 218 4.01 -11.51 13.33
CA ILE A 218 3.06 -12.40 12.66
C ILE A 218 3.56 -12.77 11.25
N ALA A 219 4.06 -11.80 10.49
CA ALA A 219 4.63 -12.02 9.15
C ALA A 219 5.79 -13.01 9.17
N GLU A 220 6.72 -12.88 10.12
CA GLU A 220 7.82 -13.84 10.32
C GLU A 220 7.29 -15.25 10.65
N GLU A 221 6.31 -15.35 11.55
CA GLU A 221 5.74 -16.64 11.99
C GLU A 221 4.96 -17.38 10.88
N VAL A 222 4.28 -16.66 9.98
CA VAL A 222 3.48 -17.26 8.89
C VAL A 222 4.17 -17.25 7.53
N GLY A 223 5.34 -16.63 7.40
CA GLY A 223 6.09 -16.54 6.15
C GLY A 223 5.43 -15.68 5.06
N ILE A 224 4.60 -14.69 5.44
CA ILE A 224 3.91 -13.78 4.52
C ILE A 224 4.34 -12.34 4.82
N PRO A 225 4.93 -11.62 3.85
CA PRO A 225 5.36 -10.23 4.04
C PRO A 225 4.24 -9.31 4.55
N PRO A 226 4.53 -8.33 5.42
CA PRO A 226 3.49 -7.49 6.03
C PRO A 226 2.61 -6.73 5.02
N LEU A 227 3.17 -6.32 3.87
CA LEU A 227 2.40 -5.67 2.80
C LEU A 227 1.41 -6.62 2.11
N HIS A 228 1.71 -7.92 2.05
CA HIS A 228 0.75 -8.93 1.56
C HIS A 228 -0.32 -9.25 2.61
N ILE A 229 0.05 -9.24 3.91
CA ILE A 229 -0.94 -9.36 5.00
C ILE A 229 -1.91 -8.17 4.96
N ASP A 230 -1.44 -6.94 4.72
CA ASP A 230 -2.31 -5.78 4.52
C ASP A 230 -3.36 -6.04 3.43
N SER A 231 -2.93 -6.59 2.29
CA SER A 231 -3.82 -6.96 1.19
C SER A 231 -4.88 -7.97 1.61
N ILE A 232 -4.54 -8.97 2.43
CA ILE A 232 -5.51 -9.96 2.95
C ILE A 232 -6.53 -9.31 3.89
N LEU A 233 -6.10 -8.41 4.78
CA LEU A 233 -6.96 -7.81 5.80
C LEU A 233 -7.87 -6.72 5.23
N TRP A 234 -7.37 -5.93 4.29
CA TRP A 234 -8.04 -4.72 3.80
C TRP A 234 -9.48 -4.94 3.30
N PRO A 235 -9.80 -6.01 2.53
CA PRO A 235 -11.16 -6.25 2.03
C PRO A 235 -12.23 -6.27 3.12
N VAL A 236 -11.94 -6.93 4.23
CA VAL A 236 -12.91 -7.15 5.31
C VAL A 236 -12.98 -6.02 6.32
N LEU A 237 -11.94 -5.18 6.37
CA LEU A 237 -11.94 -3.97 7.18
C LEU A 237 -12.66 -2.79 6.50
N GLY A 238 -12.78 -2.79 5.17
CA GLY A 238 -13.41 -1.71 4.39
C GLY A 238 -14.92 -1.86 4.13
N ARG A 239 -15.48 -3.07 4.20
CA ARG A 239 -16.90 -3.39 3.91
C ARG A 239 -17.43 -2.83 2.57
N HIS A 240 -16.57 -2.62 1.58
CA HIS A 240 -16.98 -2.15 0.25
C HIS A 240 -17.70 -3.28 -0.51
N ARG A 241 -18.95 -3.05 -0.94
CA ARG A 241 -19.79 -4.10 -1.53
C ARG A 241 -19.12 -4.82 -2.71
N GLU A 242 -18.57 -4.06 -3.66
CA GLU A 242 -17.90 -4.63 -4.83
C GLU A 242 -16.66 -5.47 -4.45
N VAL A 243 -15.91 -5.03 -3.42
CA VAL A 243 -14.74 -5.76 -2.93
C VAL A 243 -15.16 -7.12 -2.36
N MET A 244 -16.25 -7.16 -1.59
CA MET A 244 -16.82 -8.39 -1.04
C MET A 244 -17.33 -9.33 -2.15
N GLU A 245 -17.97 -8.78 -3.19
CA GLU A 245 -18.43 -9.54 -4.36
C GLU A 245 -17.25 -10.13 -5.14
N ARG A 246 -16.19 -9.34 -5.39
CA ARG A 246 -14.96 -9.80 -6.04
C ARG A 246 -14.23 -10.85 -5.21
N LEU A 247 -14.19 -10.71 -3.88
CA LEU A 247 -13.58 -11.67 -2.98
C LEU A 247 -14.26 -13.05 -3.11
N LYS A 248 -15.60 -13.10 -3.07
CA LYS A 248 -16.36 -14.34 -3.30
C LYS A 248 -16.14 -14.94 -4.69
N LYS A 249 -15.96 -14.08 -5.69
CA LYS A 249 -15.80 -14.51 -7.08
C LYS A 249 -14.41 -15.08 -7.37
N TYR A 250 -13.36 -14.46 -6.83
CA TYR A 250 -11.97 -14.74 -7.24
C TYR A 250 -11.15 -15.49 -6.21
N CYS A 251 -11.54 -15.50 -4.93
CA CYS A 251 -10.78 -16.18 -3.87
C CYS A 251 -11.48 -17.47 -3.44
N PRO A 252 -10.91 -18.66 -3.73
CA PRO A 252 -11.51 -19.95 -3.33
C PRO A 252 -11.71 -20.10 -1.82
N ARG A 253 -10.86 -19.43 -1.03
CA ARG A 253 -10.89 -19.42 0.44
C ARG A 253 -11.47 -18.12 1.01
N ALA A 254 -12.41 -17.49 0.31
CA ALA A 254 -13.04 -16.24 0.75
C ALA A 254 -13.65 -16.34 2.16
N ASP A 255 -14.14 -17.51 2.55
CA ASP A 255 -14.70 -17.75 3.90
C ASP A 255 -13.68 -17.53 5.01
N LEU A 256 -12.43 -17.96 4.82
CA LEU A 256 -11.35 -17.71 5.77
C LEU A 256 -11.03 -16.21 5.86
N VAL A 257 -11.08 -15.50 4.72
CA VAL A 257 -10.89 -14.03 4.72
C VAL A 257 -12.04 -13.36 5.48
N PHE A 258 -13.29 -13.82 5.31
CA PHE A 258 -14.44 -13.30 6.07
C PHE A 258 -14.35 -13.60 7.56
N GLU A 259 -13.82 -14.76 7.95
CA GLU A 259 -13.61 -15.13 9.36
C GLU A 259 -12.69 -14.12 10.08
N LEU A 260 -11.67 -13.58 9.40
CA LEU A 260 -10.79 -12.55 9.94
C LEU A 260 -11.55 -11.31 10.44
N ALA A 261 -12.72 -10.99 9.87
CA ALA A 261 -13.53 -9.85 10.29
C ALA A 261 -14.15 -10.03 11.69
N THR A 262 -14.33 -11.29 12.11
CA THR A 262 -15.05 -11.70 13.32
C THR A 262 -14.14 -12.14 14.46
N LEU A 263 -12.83 -12.32 14.19
CA LEU A 263 -11.80 -12.41 15.23
C LEU A 263 -11.77 -11.11 16.05
#